data_AF-A0A101X358-F1
#
_entry.id   AF-A0A101X358-F1
#
_cell.length_a   1.000
_cell.length_b   1.000
_cell.length_c   1.000
_cell.angle_alpha   90.00
_cell.angle_beta   90.00
_cell.angle_gamma   90.00
#
_symmetry.space_group_name_H-M   'P 1'
#
loop_
_entity.id
_entity.type
_entity.pdbx_description
1 polymer ?
#
loop_
_entity_poly.entity_id
_entity_poly.type
_entity_poly.pdbx_seq_one_letter_code
_entity_poly.pdbx_strand_id
1 'polypeptide(L)' 'MQGGRCIFLQRTADGERCVLMPPEHWAQSKQRYMQFCMNQGRGCPVYERVHSIGQLGKG' A
#
# COMPACT_ATOMS: atom_id res chain seq x y z
N MET A 1 18.84 -1.53 6.33
CA MET A 1 17.93 -1.77 5.19
C MET A 1 16.54 -1.99 5.76
N GLN A 2 15.67 -0.97 5.72
CA GLN A 2 14.30 -1.11 6.20
C GLN A 2 13.60 -2.17 5.32
N GLY A 3 13.14 -3.24 5.97
CA GLY A 3 12.72 -4.49 5.33
C GLY A 3 11.56 -4.31 4.36
N GLY A 4 11.45 -5.28 3.44
CA GLY A 4 10.67 -5.27 2.18
C GLY A 4 9.16 -5.03 2.23
N ARG A 5 8.66 -4.23 3.16
CA ARG A 5 7.25 -3.83 3.27
C ARG A 5 7.01 -2.49 2.59
N CYS A 6 5.81 -2.31 2.02
CA CYS A 6 5.38 -1.06 1.42
C CYS A 6 5.31 0.03 2.50
N ILE A 7 5.74 1.26 2.17
CA ILE A 7 5.71 2.40 3.11
C ILE A 7 4.29 2.80 3.53
N PHE A 8 3.28 2.38 2.76
CA PHE A 8 1.88 2.70 3.03
C PHE A 8 1.23 1.76 4.03
N LEU A 9 1.85 0.62 4.35
CA LEU A 9 1.38 -0.28 5.40
C LEU A 9 1.82 0.28 6.75
N GLN A 10 0.88 0.91 7.45
CA GLN A 10 1.13 1.58 8.74
C GLN A 10 0.21 1.03 9.83
N ARG A 11 0.68 1.10 11.08
CA ARG A 11 -0.12 0.72 12.24
C ARG A 11 -1.09 1.84 12.60
N THR A 12 -2.37 1.51 12.65
CA THR A 12 -3.46 2.43 13.01
C THR A 12 -4.23 1.92 14.24
N ALA A 13 -5.21 2.67 14.72
CA ALA A 13 -6.02 2.27 15.88
C ALA A 13 -6.73 0.92 15.69
N ASP A 14 -7.11 0.59 14.45
CA ASP A 14 -7.77 -0.67 14.07
C ASP A 14 -6.77 -1.79 13.71
N GLY A 15 -5.47 -1.52 13.84
CA GLY A 15 -4.39 -2.44 13.45
C GLY A 15 -3.61 -1.97 12.22
N GLU A 16 -2.79 -2.87 11.68
CA GLU A 16 -1.93 -2.58 10.53
C GLU A 16 -2.76 -2.52 9.23
N ARG A 17 -2.69 -1.37 8.54
CA ARG A 17 -3.42 -1.15 7.28
C ARG A 17 -2.65 -0.35 6.25
N CYS A 18 -2.97 -0.57 4.98
CA CYS A 18 -2.54 0.32 3.91
C CYS A 18 -3.30 1.65 4.01
N VAL A 19 -2.60 2.77 4.25
CA VAL A 19 -3.19 4.11 4.40
C VAL A 19 -3.79 4.66 3.11
N LEU A 20 -3.43 4.11 1.96
CA LEU A 20 -4.00 4.46 0.65
C LEU A 20 -5.38 3.85 0.39
N MET A 21 -5.86 2.97 1.28
CA MET A 21 -7.20 2.40 1.20
C MET A 21 -8.02 2.80 2.42
N PRO A 22 -9.33 3.08 2.26
CA PRO A 22 -10.22 3.30 3.39
C PRO A 22 -10.33 2.02 4.26
N PRO A 23 -10.61 2.18 5.56
CA PRO A 23 -10.63 1.05 6.50
C PRO A 23 -11.65 -0.02 6.11
N GLU A 24 -12.82 0.38 5.62
CA GLU A 24 -13.88 -0.54 5.16
C GLU A 24 -13.39 -1.45 4.03
N HIS A 25 -12.75 -0.86 3.02
CA HIS A 25 -12.20 -1.60 1.88
C HIS A 25 -10.97 -2.43 2.27
N TRP A 26 -10.15 -1.94 3.20
CA TRP A 26 -9.04 -2.69 3.77
C TRP A 26 -9.53 -3.94 4.50
N ALA A 27 -10.54 -3.82 5.35
CA ALA A 27 -11.07 -4.95 6.11
C ALA A 27 -11.48 -6.12 5.21
N GLN A 28 -12.09 -5.82 4.07
CA GLN A 28 -12.52 -6.82 3.08
C GLN A 28 -11.36 -7.38 2.25
N SER A 29 -10.37 -6.55 1.91
CA SER A 29 -9.34 -6.90 0.93
C SER A 29 -7.94 -7.12 1.52
N LYS A 30 -7.76 -6.99 2.85
CA LYS A 30 -6.44 -7.00 3.52
C LYS A 30 -5.60 -8.20 3.14
N GLN A 31 -6.19 -9.40 3.05
CA GLN A 31 -5.45 -10.62 2.73
C GLN A 31 -4.79 -10.55 1.34
N ARG A 32 -5.52 -10.02 0.36
CA ARG A 32 -5.02 -9.84 -1.01
C ARG A 32 -3.95 -8.75 -1.08
N TYR A 33 -4.20 -7.60 -0.45
CA TYR A 33 -3.29 -6.46 -0.54
C TYR A 33 -2.04 -6.58 0.34
N MET A 34 -2.11 -7.37 1.42
CA MET A 34 -0.96 -7.63 2.29
C MET A 34 0.18 -8.27 1.50
N GLN A 35 -0.10 -9.18 0.55
CA GLN A 35 0.94 -9.80 -0.28
C GLN A 35 1.70 -8.77 -1.12
N PHE A 36 1.00 -7.80 -1.72
CA PHE A 36 1.68 -6.73 -2.44
C PHE A 36 2.49 -5.86 -1.48
N CYS A 37 1.94 -5.56 -0.30
CA CYS A 37 2.68 -4.75 0.66
C CYS A 37 3.90 -5.46 1.23
N MET A 38 3.90 -6.78 1.40
CA MET A 38 5.09 -7.55 1.75
C MET A 38 6.10 -7.66 0.60
N ASN A 39 5.74 -7.22 -0.60
CA ASN A 39 6.60 -7.11 -1.78
C ASN A 39 6.83 -5.64 -2.17
N GLN A 40 7.03 -4.76 -1.18
CA GLN A 40 7.30 -3.33 -1.36
C GLN A 40 6.21 -2.55 -2.13
N GLY A 41 5.02 -3.11 -2.30
CA GLY A 41 3.93 -2.51 -3.08
C GLY A 41 3.96 -2.84 -4.58
N ARG A 42 4.95 -3.62 -5.06
CA ARG A 42 5.11 -3.92 -6.49
C ARG A 42 3.90 -4.68 -7.05
N GLY A 43 3.31 -4.16 -8.12
CA GLY A 43 2.11 -4.73 -8.75
C GLY A 43 0.81 -4.48 -7.99
N CYS A 44 0.83 -3.70 -6.90
CA CYS A 44 -0.40 -3.25 -6.24
C CYS A 44 -1.07 -2.16 -7.09
N PRO A 45 -2.31 -2.35 -7.58
CA PRO A 45 -2.97 -1.36 -8.43
C PRO A 45 -3.19 -0.02 -7.72
N VAL A 46 -3.32 -0.02 -6.40
CA VAL A 46 -3.45 1.20 -5.58
C VAL A 46 -2.11 1.94 -5.51
N TYR A 47 -1.01 1.20 -5.29
CA TYR A 47 0.33 1.79 -5.25
C TYR A 47 0.75 2.29 -6.62
N GLU A 48 0.58 1.50 -7.68
CA GLU A 48 0.94 1.86 -9.05
C GLU A 48 0.24 3.14 -9.50
N ARG A 49 -1.03 3.35 -9.12
CA ARG A 49 -1.74 4.61 -9.39
C ARG A 49 -1.05 5.80 -8.72
N VAL A 50 -0.69 5.68 -7.45
CA VAL A 50 -0.02 6.76 -6.69
C VAL A 50 1.42 6.98 -7.18
N HIS A 51 2.15 5.91 -7.45
CA HIS A 51 3.51 5.95 -7.96
C HIS A 51 3.56 6.56 -9.37
N SER A 52 2.65 6.17 -10.26
CA SER A 52 2.51 6.75 -11.60
C SER A 52 2.22 8.25 -11.56
N ILE A 53 1.34 8.70 -10.67
CA ILE A 53 1.08 10.14 -10.45
C ILE A 53 2.36 10.84 -9.93
N GLY A 54 3.10 10.22 -9.02
CA GLY A 54 4.36 10.77 -8.51
C GLY A 54 5.49 10.83 -9.55
N GLN A 55 5.48 9.95 -10.55
CA GLN A 55 6.46 9.95 -11.64
C GLN A 55 6.13 10.95 -12.76
N LEU A 56 4.86 11.36 -12.91
CA LEU A 56 4.44 12.35 -13.91
C LEU A 56 4.97 13.77 -13.64
N GLY A 57 5.44 14.05 -12.42
CA GLY A 57 6.05 15.33 -12.03
C GLY A 57 7.57 15.39 -12.16
N LYS A 58 8.21 14.36 -12.73
CA LYS A 58 9.65 14.34 -13.03
C LYS A 58 9.90 14.17 -14.54
N GLY A 59 9.32 15.07 -15.32
CA GLY A 59 9.58 15.22 -16.76
C GLY A 59 9.66 16.70 -17.10
#